data_AF-A0AAW7BTA2-F1
#
_entry.id   AF-A0AAW7BTA2-F1
#
_cell.length_a   1.000
_cell.length_b   1.000
_cell.length_c   1.000
_cell.angle_alpha   90.00
_cell.angle_beta   90.00
_cell.angle_gamma   90.00
#
_symmetry.space_group_name_H-M   'P 1'
#
loop_
_entity.id
_entity.type
_entity.pdbx_description
1 polymer ?
#
loop_
_entity_poly.entity_id
_entity_poly.type
_entity_poly.pdbx_seq_one_letter_code
_entity_poly.pdbx_strand_id
1 'polypeptide(L)'
;NKLRLDDSRGKEHIKLSTEYSGKSQLNLGHLVDAQRQQRGEGFELRTDGWGAVRAGKGLFISADAQPGAQGKTLDMQAAVRELEQALEQVRAMAR
;
A
#
# COMPACT_ATOMS: atom_id res chain seq x y z
N ASN A 1 -0.43 -17.93 15.00
CA ASN A 1 -1.29 -17.05 14.17
C ASN A 1 -2.06 -16.09 15.06
N LYS A 2 -2.30 -14.86 14.62
CA LYS A 2 -3.01 -13.82 15.37
C LYS A 2 -3.75 -12.87 14.42
N LEU A 3 -5.01 -12.56 14.76
CA LEU A 3 -5.78 -11.43 14.25
C LEU A 3 -6.04 -10.49 15.44
N ARG A 4 -5.61 -9.22 15.35
CA ARG A 4 -5.81 -8.19 16.38
C ARG A 4 -6.49 -6.99 15.75
N LEU A 5 -7.55 -6.52 16.40
CA LEU A 5 -8.24 -5.26 16.10
C LEU A 5 -8.09 -4.39 17.36
N ASP A 6 -7.62 -3.17 17.20
CA ASP A 6 -7.52 -2.18 18.27
C ASP A 6 -8.42 -1.00 17.90
N ASP A 7 -9.29 -0.63 18.84
CA ASP A 7 -10.34 0.37 18.72
C ASP A 7 -10.04 1.64 19.55
N SER A 8 -8.80 1.79 20.00
CA SER A 8 -8.32 3.02 20.64
C SER A 8 -8.51 4.20 19.68
N ARG A 9 -9.40 5.14 20.05
CA ARG A 9 -9.75 6.28 19.18
C ARG A 9 -8.51 7.06 18.72
N GLY A 10 -8.38 7.24 17.41
CA GLY A 10 -7.25 7.91 16.75
C GLY A 10 -5.96 7.09 16.69
N LYS A 11 -5.98 5.83 17.13
CA LYS A 11 -4.87 4.86 17.10
C LYS A 11 -5.36 3.48 16.65
N GLU A 12 -6.46 3.45 15.90
CA GLU A 12 -7.09 2.24 15.44
C GLU A 12 -6.14 1.49 14.50
N HIS A 13 -6.07 0.17 14.66
CA HIS A 13 -5.28 -0.66 13.77
C HIS A 13 -5.77 -2.09 13.69
N ILE A 14 -5.45 -2.74 12.57
CA ILE A 14 -5.67 -4.17 12.34
C ILE A 14 -4.32 -4.84 12.11
N LYS A 15 -4.08 -5.98 12.76
CA LYS A 15 -2.90 -6.82 12.55
C LYS A 15 -3.31 -8.27 12.29
N LEU A 16 -2.91 -8.80 11.13
CA LEU A 16 -2.97 -10.22 10.80
C LEU A 16 -1.55 -10.75 10.70
N SER A 17 -1.19 -11.78 11.49
CA SER A 17 0.20 -12.24 11.59
C SER A 17 0.37 -13.73 11.86
N THR A 18 1.47 -14.30 11.37
CA THR A 18 2.01 -15.62 11.72
C THR A 18 3.48 -15.47 12.10
N GLU A 19 4.00 -16.32 12.99
CA GLU A 19 5.44 -16.32 13.34
C GLU A 19 6.29 -16.96 12.23
N TYR A 20 5.67 -17.75 11.35
CA TYR A 20 6.35 -18.39 10.22
C TYR A 20 7.00 -17.34 9.31
N SER A 21 8.17 -17.67 8.75
CA SER A 21 8.98 -16.77 7.91
C SER A 21 9.28 -15.42 8.57
N GLY A 22 9.62 -15.46 9.86
CA GLY A 22 10.02 -14.28 10.62
C GLY A 22 8.90 -13.25 10.69
N LYS A 23 7.78 -13.57 11.33
CA LYS A 23 6.64 -12.64 11.48
C LYS A 23 6.10 -12.09 10.16
N SER A 24 5.60 -12.97 9.29
CA SER A 24 4.81 -12.55 8.12
C SER A 24 3.49 -11.92 8.57
N GLN A 25 3.23 -10.69 8.14
CA GLN A 25 2.08 -9.93 8.63
C GLN A 25 1.55 -8.88 7.64
N LEU A 26 0.25 -8.61 7.76
CA LEU A 26 -0.44 -7.44 7.22
C LEU A 26 -0.85 -6.54 8.41
N ASN A 27 -0.40 -5.29 8.42
CA ASN A 27 -0.81 -4.29 9.39
C ASN A 27 -1.47 -3.11 8.68
N LEU A 28 -2.56 -2.57 9.25
CA LEU A 28 -3.33 -1.43 8.73
C LEU A 28 -3.57 -0.42 9.86
N GLY A 29 -3.50 0.88 9.58
CA GLY A 29 -3.83 1.96 10.53
C GLY A 29 -2.61 2.47 11.31
N HIS A 30 -2.72 2.55 12.64
CA HIS A 30 -1.65 2.95 13.55
C HIS A 30 -0.74 1.78 13.91
N LEU A 31 0.38 1.63 13.20
CA LEU A 31 1.27 0.48 13.33
C LEU A 31 2.11 0.60 14.60
N VAL A 32 2.00 -0.37 15.51
CA VAL A 32 2.78 -0.41 16.76
C VAL A 32 3.79 -1.55 16.80
N ASP A 33 4.84 -1.38 17.61
CA ASP A 33 5.82 -2.42 17.94
C ASP A 33 5.34 -3.34 19.10
N ALA A 34 6.26 -4.11 19.68
CA ALA A 34 5.96 -5.01 20.79
C ALA A 34 5.66 -4.25 22.10
N GLN A 35 6.22 -3.06 22.27
CA GLN A 35 6.06 -2.14 23.40
C GLN A 35 4.87 -1.19 23.21
N ARG A 36 4.05 -1.41 22.17
CA ARG A 36 2.93 -0.56 21.76
C ARG A 36 3.34 0.88 21.42
N GLN A 37 4.61 1.10 21.10
CA GLN A 37 5.07 2.37 20.55
C GLN A 37 4.79 2.41 19.06
N GLN A 38 4.44 3.59 18.56
CA GLN A 38 4.19 3.79 17.15
C GLN A 38 5.47 3.57 16.35
N ARG A 39 5.38 2.76 15.29
CA ARG A 39 6.47 2.49 14.35
C ARG A 39 6.13 2.84 12.90
N GLY A 40 4.90 3.26 12.63
CA GLY A 40 4.45 3.66 11.30
C GLY A 40 2.95 3.96 11.24
N GLU A 41 2.50 4.40 10.08
CA GLU A 41 1.10 4.68 9.74
C GLU A 41 0.80 4.19 8.33
N GLY A 42 -0.46 3.86 8.04
CA GLY A 42 -0.89 3.40 6.73
C GLY A 42 -1.03 1.88 6.67
N PHE A 43 -0.37 1.23 5.70
CA PHE A 43 -0.35 -0.24 5.61
C PHE A 43 1.07 -0.77 5.51
N GLU A 44 1.30 -1.96 6.06
CA GLU A 44 2.53 -2.71 5.88
C GLU A 44 2.19 -4.16 5.55
N LEU A 45 2.71 -4.66 4.43
CA LEU A 45 2.86 -6.08 4.17
C LEU A 45 4.33 -6.43 4.32
N ARG A 46 4.67 -7.29 5.28
CA ARG A 46 6.07 -7.73 5.50
C ARG A 46 6.20 -9.23 5.73
N THR A 47 7.38 -9.75 5.44
CA THR A 47 7.82 -11.12 5.71
C THR A 47 9.34 -11.18 5.58
N ASP A 48 10.02 -12.05 6.34
CA ASP A 48 11.45 -12.32 6.14
C ASP A 48 11.66 -13.38 5.03
N GLY A 49 10.58 -14.08 4.63
CA GLY A 49 10.57 -14.99 3.49
C GLY A 49 10.25 -14.29 2.16
N TRP A 50 9.92 -15.07 1.13
CA TRP A 50 9.52 -14.53 -0.17
C TRP A 50 8.16 -13.82 -0.14
N GLY A 51 8.09 -12.66 -0.80
CA GLY A 51 6.85 -11.96 -1.11
C GLY A 51 6.53 -12.05 -2.60
N ALA A 52 5.26 -12.20 -2.95
CA ALA A 52 4.80 -12.15 -4.33
C ALA A 52 3.45 -11.44 -4.44
N VAL A 53 3.34 -10.47 -5.34
CA VAL A 53 2.08 -9.86 -5.76
C VAL A 53 1.85 -10.25 -7.21
N ARG A 54 0.78 -11.00 -7.48
CA ARG A 54 0.47 -11.51 -8.82
C ARG A 54 -0.92 -11.05 -9.25
N ALA A 55 -0.97 -10.24 -10.31
CA ALA A 55 -2.21 -9.68 -10.84
C ALA A 55 -2.26 -9.84 -12.37
N GLY A 56 -2.99 -10.85 -12.85
CA GLY A 56 -3.02 -11.22 -14.28
C GLY A 56 -3.64 -10.17 -15.22
N LYS A 57 -4.41 -9.22 -14.69
CA LYS A 57 -4.97 -8.10 -15.44
C LYS A 57 -4.12 -6.82 -15.37
N GLY A 58 -2.98 -6.86 -14.66
CA GLY A 58 -2.14 -5.71 -14.37
C GLY A 58 -2.16 -5.34 -12.89
N LEU A 59 -1.14 -4.59 -12.49
CA LEU A 59 -0.94 -4.07 -11.13
C LEU A 59 -0.79 -2.55 -11.21
N PHE A 60 -1.62 -1.82 -10.48
CA PHE A 60 -1.51 -0.36 -10.34
C PHE A 60 -1.00 -0.04 -8.93
N ILE A 61 0.19 0.55 -8.86
CA ILE A 61 0.81 1.05 -7.63
C ILE A 61 0.92 2.56 -7.82
N SER A 62 0.30 3.32 -6.92
CA SER A 62 0.28 4.77 -6.98
C SER A 62 0.49 5.40 -5.61
N ALA A 63 1.07 6.59 -5.61
CA ALA A 63 1.15 7.50 -4.46
C ALA A 63 0.18 8.69 -4.61
N ASP A 64 -0.71 8.67 -5.61
CA ASP A 64 -1.77 9.65 -5.80
C ASP A 64 -2.81 9.52 -4.67
N ALA A 65 -3.11 10.62 -4.00
CA ALA A 65 -4.06 10.62 -2.91
C ALA A 65 -5.49 10.37 -3.41
N GLN A 66 -6.20 9.42 -2.79
CA GLN A 66 -7.63 9.18 -2.98
C GLN A 66 -8.36 9.19 -1.62
N PRO A 67 -8.64 10.39 -1.06
CA PRO A 67 -9.21 10.53 0.27
C PRO A 67 -10.53 9.79 0.43
N GLY A 68 -10.68 9.08 1.55
CA GLY A 68 -11.90 8.32 1.86
C GLY A 68 -12.23 7.22 0.84
N ALA A 69 -11.23 6.77 0.05
CA ALA A 69 -11.44 5.85 -1.07
C ALA A 69 -12.55 6.30 -2.04
N GLN A 70 -12.72 7.62 -2.22
CA GLN A 70 -13.71 8.18 -3.12
C GLN A 70 -13.24 8.02 -4.58
N GLY A 71 -13.84 7.08 -5.32
CA GLY A 71 -13.55 6.82 -6.72
C GLY A 71 -13.42 5.33 -7.03
N LYS A 72 -12.81 5.01 -8.18
CA LYS A 72 -12.53 3.63 -8.58
C LYS A 72 -11.18 3.19 -8.00
N THR A 73 -11.03 1.89 -7.69
CA THR A 73 -9.76 1.29 -7.25
C THR A 73 -8.64 1.45 -8.29
N LEU A 74 -8.99 1.61 -9.56
CA LEU A 74 -8.07 1.83 -10.68
C LEU A 74 -8.27 3.23 -11.29
N ASP A 75 -8.68 4.22 -10.50
CA ASP A 75 -8.64 5.61 -10.96
C ASP A 75 -7.19 6.04 -11.14
N MET A 76 -6.83 6.40 -12.37
CA MET A 76 -5.45 6.60 -12.81
C MET A 76 -5.31 7.88 -13.64
N GLN A 77 -6.24 8.84 -13.52
CA GLN A 77 -6.20 10.06 -14.34
C GLN A 77 -4.88 10.82 -14.22
N ALA A 78 -4.29 10.90 -13.02
CA ALA A 78 -2.99 11.54 -12.82
C ALA A 78 -1.88 10.80 -13.58
N ALA A 79 -1.76 9.49 -13.38
CA ALA A 79 -0.79 8.65 -14.08
C ALA A 79 -0.96 8.67 -15.60
N VAL A 80 -2.20 8.68 -16.12
CA VAL A 80 -2.47 8.77 -17.56
C VAL A 80 -1.97 10.10 -18.12
N ARG A 81 -2.22 11.23 -17.45
CA ARG A 81 -1.73 12.55 -17.90
C ARG A 81 -0.21 12.62 -17.94
N GLU A 82 0.49 12.08 -16.93
CA GLU A 82 1.95 12.00 -16.91
C GLU A 82 2.49 11.19 -18.11
N LEU A 83 1.86 10.05 -18.42
CA LEU A 83 2.22 9.22 -19.56
C LEU A 83 1.97 9.93 -20.91
N GLU A 84 0.86 10.65 -21.05
CA GLU A 84 0.54 11.44 -22.24
C GLU A 84 1.59 12.54 -22.46
N GLN A 85 1.96 13.27 -21.40
CA GLN A 85 3.00 14.31 -21.46
C GLN A 85 4.37 13.75 -21.82
N ALA A 86 4.77 12.64 -21.19
CA ALA A 86 6.04 11.98 -21.51
C ALA A 86 6.09 11.53 -22.98
N LEU A 87 4.97 11.00 -23.50
CA LEU A 87 4.87 10.61 -24.91
C LEU A 87 5.00 11.82 -25.86
N GLU A 88 4.38 12.95 -25.53
CA GLU A 88 4.51 14.18 -26.31
C GLU A 88 5.96 14.69 -26.34
N GLN A 89 6.67 14.65 -25.22
CA GLN A 89 8.08 15.05 -25.14
C GLN A 89 8.97 14.17 -26.02
N VAL A 90 8.80 12.85 -25.96
CA VAL A 90 9.56 11.91 -26.81
C VAL A 90 9.30 12.18 -28.30
N ARG A 91 8.04 12.46 -28.67
CA ARG A 91 7.67 12.79 -30.06
C ARG A 91 8.28 14.10 -30.53
N ALA A 92 8.44 15.08 -29.65
CA ALA A 92 9.08 16.35 -29.98
C ALA A 92 10.60 16.17 -30.22
N MET A 93 11.27 15.31 -29.45
CA MET A 93 12.70 15.01 -29.62
C MET A 93 13.02 14.15 -30.86
N ALA A 94 12.03 13.42 -31.38
CA ALA A 94 12.19 12.60 -32.58
C ALA A 94 12.06 13.39 -33.90
N ARG A 95 11.84 14.70 -33.83
CA ARG A 95 11.79 15.63 -34.96
C ARG A 95 13.11 16.37 -35.10
#